data_AF-A0AAU1UEE1-F1
#
_entry.id   AF-A0AAU1UEE1-F1
#
_cell.length_a   1.000
_cell.length_b   1.000
_cell.length_c   1.000
_cell.angle_alpha   90.00
_cell.angle_beta   90.00
_cell.angle_gamma   90.00
#
_symmetry.space_group_name_H-M   'P 1'
#
loop_
_entity.id
_entity.type
_entity.pdbx_description
1 polymer ?
#
loop_
_entity_poly.entity_id
_entity_poly.type
_entity_poly.pdbx_seq_one_letter_code
_entity_poly.pdbx_strand_id
1 'polypeptide(L)'
;MAESRPSEPEYHHQCQWLPLKKGAVAAVRSLDGLAGSEGPDDARALVELARRADVFGGIRLADSLARLADGGTPLMRGAAAAVRVLLGYTPATALGARAASWVDTATDPGTRAELTARLTGLLTATGSLLETAPEALAPLLDRVGELPDSPFLERLPALRGEFDTLSPAARDRLLTVIEERIDGTLDADLPPDTDARTLAAWTTADLAAREALAALGLLPTAPDTSGRPHPASPSAPAPVPVPPARDARIAAAERWRLVLGRRGDQLPRDIAPLATALDELYGKGRGEGARGDLPGGAVGRGGREAPYPGVREWAEELTALFGPGIREEVLAAAATRGRTDVVSALDPEAVRPSVELLRTVLQHAGGLPEAKLAALRPLVRRLVDELTRTLATRLRPALTGAATARPTRRPGGRLDLARTLRANLATARRTDDGRIHVIPEHPVFHGRAQRSADWRLIILTDVSGSMEASTIWSALTASVLAGVPALSTHFLAFSTTVLDLTEHVHDPLALLLEARVGGGTHIAAGLRHARTLVTAPSRTLVVVVSDFEEGYPVGGMLAEVRELVGAGCHVLGCASLDDAGRPCYSTGIAGQLVAAGMPVAALSPLELARWVGEKIR
;
A
#
# COMPACT_ATOMS: atom_id res chain seq x y z
N MET A 1 25.49 -23.11 70.94
CA MET A 1 25.63 -21.86 70.18
C MET A 1 25.82 -22.23 68.72
N ALA A 2 24.74 -22.17 67.96
CA ALA A 2 24.74 -22.40 66.51
C ALA A 2 24.93 -21.04 65.83
N GLU A 3 25.95 -20.93 65.00
CA GLU A 3 26.30 -19.69 64.28
C GLU A 3 25.83 -19.81 62.83
N SER A 4 24.97 -18.87 62.45
CA SER A 4 24.23 -18.80 61.20
C SER A 4 25.13 -18.39 60.02
N ARG A 5 25.11 -19.17 58.94
CA ARG A 5 25.60 -18.73 57.62
C ARG A 5 24.53 -17.85 56.93
N PRO A 6 24.90 -16.74 56.27
CA PRO A 6 23.97 -16.00 55.43
C PRO A 6 23.83 -16.69 54.07
N SER A 7 22.59 -16.85 53.62
CA SER A 7 22.17 -17.37 52.32
C SER A 7 22.47 -16.37 51.19
N GLU A 8 23.13 -16.85 50.13
CA GLU A 8 23.23 -16.16 48.82
C GLU A 8 21.83 -15.96 48.20
N PRO A 9 21.54 -14.83 47.52
CA PRO A 9 20.35 -14.70 46.70
C PRO A 9 20.61 -15.26 45.30
N GLU A 10 20.09 -16.47 45.04
CA GLU A 10 20.03 -17.08 43.69
C GLU A 10 19.11 -16.28 42.74
N TYR A 11 19.68 -15.79 41.65
CA TYR A 11 19.27 -16.03 40.24
C TYR A 11 17.77 -16.08 39.85
N HIS A 12 16.86 -15.38 40.52
CA HIS A 12 15.43 -15.38 40.13
C HIS A 12 15.04 -14.33 39.06
N HIS A 13 15.97 -13.49 38.59
CA HIS A 13 15.65 -12.42 37.62
C HIS A 13 15.80 -12.80 36.15
N GLN A 14 16.36 -13.96 35.76
CA GLN A 14 16.60 -14.31 34.35
C GLN A 14 15.44 -15.07 33.67
N CYS A 15 14.58 -15.76 34.41
CA CYS A 15 13.54 -16.61 33.83
C CYS A 15 12.29 -15.86 33.31
N GLN A 16 12.03 -14.62 33.76
CA GLN A 16 10.90 -13.83 33.27
C GLN A 16 11.15 -13.12 31.92
N TRP A 17 12.41 -13.00 31.46
CA TRP A 17 12.76 -12.27 30.24
C TRP A 17 12.84 -13.14 28.97
N LEU A 18 12.97 -14.47 29.10
CA LEU A 18 13.09 -15.37 27.96
C LEU A 18 11.84 -15.43 27.06
N PRO A 19 10.61 -15.47 27.60
CA PRO A 19 9.39 -15.44 26.78
C PRO A 19 9.24 -14.12 26.04
N LEU A 20 9.54 -13.00 26.72
CA LEU A 20 9.46 -11.64 26.15
C LEU A 20 10.49 -11.43 25.04
N LYS A 21 11.73 -11.90 25.20
CA LYS A 21 12.75 -11.86 24.14
C LYS A 21 12.40 -12.73 22.93
N LYS A 22 11.80 -13.91 23.13
CA LYS A 22 11.31 -14.75 22.02
C LYS A 22 10.16 -14.07 21.28
N GLY A 23 9.24 -13.43 22.00
CA GLY A 23 8.16 -12.62 21.42
C GLY A 23 8.68 -11.46 20.57
N ALA A 24 9.69 -10.73 21.04
CA ALA A 24 10.30 -9.63 20.29
C ALA A 24 11.01 -10.10 19.00
N VAL A 25 11.72 -11.22 19.03
CA VAL A 25 12.35 -11.80 17.82
C VAL A 25 11.30 -12.27 16.81
N ALA A 26 10.20 -12.87 17.29
CA ALA A 26 9.08 -13.22 16.42
C ALA A 26 8.43 -11.98 15.80
N ALA A 27 8.20 -10.93 16.61
CA ALA A 27 7.64 -9.66 16.13
C ALA A 27 8.52 -9.00 15.05
N VAL A 28 9.84 -8.95 15.24
CA VAL A 28 10.78 -8.40 14.22
C VAL A 28 10.73 -9.22 12.92
N ARG A 29 10.59 -10.55 12.99
CA ARG A 29 10.40 -11.39 11.78
C ARG A 29 9.06 -11.14 11.10
N SER A 30 8.00 -10.89 11.87
CA SER A 30 6.70 -10.53 11.31
C SER A 30 6.73 -9.19 10.56
N LEU A 31 7.59 -8.25 10.94
CA LEU A 31 7.77 -6.98 10.22
C LEU A 31 8.28 -7.17 8.78
N ASP A 32 9.20 -8.11 8.56
CA ASP A 32 9.70 -8.40 7.21
C ASP A 32 8.57 -8.94 6.30
N GLY A 33 7.57 -9.62 6.89
CA GLY A 33 6.37 -10.09 6.18
C GLY A 33 5.42 -8.97 5.74
N LEU A 34 5.50 -7.79 6.36
CA LEU A 34 4.69 -6.63 5.96
C LEU A 34 5.26 -5.89 4.74
N ALA A 35 6.46 -6.24 4.26
CA ALA A 35 7.12 -5.51 3.18
C ALA A 35 6.34 -5.46 1.86
N GLY A 36 5.49 -6.46 1.62
CA GLY A 36 4.62 -6.55 0.45
C GLY A 36 3.20 -6.01 0.65
N SER A 37 2.84 -5.51 1.84
CA SER A 37 1.48 -5.10 2.14
C SER A 37 1.11 -3.76 1.49
N GLU A 38 -0.10 -3.65 0.95
CA GLU A 38 -0.68 -2.40 0.44
C GLU A 38 -1.88 -1.94 1.32
N GLY A 39 -2.09 -2.57 2.48
CA GLY A 39 -3.22 -2.31 3.36
C GLY A 39 -2.91 -1.25 4.44
N PRO A 40 -3.81 -0.28 4.70
CA PRO A 40 -3.60 0.72 5.74
C PRO A 40 -3.64 0.14 7.16
N ASP A 41 -4.34 -0.97 7.40
CA ASP A 41 -4.37 -1.59 8.73
C ASP A 41 -3.02 -2.23 9.09
N ASP A 42 -2.29 -2.74 8.11
CA ASP A 42 -0.92 -3.25 8.29
C ASP A 42 0.07 -2.12 8.61
N ALA A 43 -0.13 -0.92 8.07
CA ALA A 43 0.59 0.26 8.52
C ALA A 43 0.31 0.60 10.00
N ARG A 44 -0.93 0.43 10.48
CA ARG A 44 -1.23 0.57 11.92
C ARG A 44 -0.60 -0.56 12.74
N ALA A 45 -0.67 -1.79 12.25
CA ALA A 45 -0.07 -2.96 12.90
C ALA A 45 1.45 -2.80 13.02
N LEU A 46 2.11 -2.20 12.03
CA LEU A 46 3.54 -1.87 12.07
C LEU A 46 3.88 -1.01 13.29
N VAL A 47 3.09 0.03 13.59
CA VAL A 47 3.30 0.89 14.77
C VAL A 47 3.25 0.09 16.06
N GLU A 48 2.21 -0.73 16.21
CA GLU A 48 1.98 -1.54 17.41
C GLU A 48 3.04 -2.64 17.59
N LEU A 49 3.42 -3.32 16.51
CA LEU A 49 4.48 -4.32 16.51
C LEU A 49 5.84 -3.69 16.83
N ALA A 50 6.14 -2.53 16.24
CA ALA A 50 7.39 -1.82 16.47
C ALA A 50 7.50 -1.31 17.91
N ARG A 51 6.43 -0.73 18.49
CA ARG A 51 6.38 -0.33 19.91
C ARG A 51 6.61 -1.51 20.86
N ARG A 52 5.97 -2.66 20.60
CA ARG A 52 6.18 -3.87 21.40
C ARG A 52 7.59 -4.45 21.26
N ALA A 53 8.16 -4.34 20.06
CA ALA A 53 9.50 -4.82 19.77
C ALA A 53 10.58 -3.87 20.32
N ASP A 54 10.32 -2.57 20.47
CA ASP A 54 11.32 -1.55 20.82
C ASP A 54 12.06 -1.85 22.13
N VAL A 55 11.35 -2.40 23.12
CA VAL A 55 11.91 -2.78 24.43
C VAL A 55 13.06 -3.79 24.32
N PHE A 56 13.11 -4.63 23.26
CA PHE A 56 14.09 -5.72 23.13
C PHE A 56 14.72 -5.86 21.72
N GLY A 57 14.24 -5.12 20.73
CA GLY A 57 14.55 -5.29 19.31
C GLY A 57 15.83 -4.57 18.87
N GLY A 58 16.15 -3.43 19.51
CA GLY A 58 17.39 -2.67 19.31
C GLY A 58 17.80 -2.54 17.84
N ILE A 59 19.05 -2.89 17.52
CA ILE A 59 19.64 -2.77 16.18
C ILE A 59 18.87 -3.57 15.11
N ARG A 60 18.32 -4.74 15.45
CA ARG A 60 17.61 -5.59 14.49
C ARG A 60 16.29 -4.96 14.07
N LEU A 61 15.56 -4.36 15.02
CA LEU A 61 14.34 -3.62 14.72
C LEU A 61 14.64 -2.41 13.83
N ALA A 62 15.68 -1.65 14.17
CA ALA A 62 16.10 -0.49 13.37
C ALA A 62 16.47 -0.88 11.92
N ASP A 63 17.21 -1.98 11.73
CA ASP A 63 17.58 -2.50 10.41
C ASP A 63 16.37 -3.01 9.61
N SER A 64 15.46 -3.78 10.23
CA SER A 64 14.21 -4.21 9.58
C SER A 64 13.34 -3.02 9.16
N LEU A 65 13.18 -2.00 10.01
CA LEU A 65 12.46 -0.77 9.68
C LEU A 65 13.15 0.04 8.58
N ALA A 66 14.49 0.04 8.53
CA ALA A 66 15.23 0.67 7.46
C ALA A 66 15.00 -0.01 6.11
N ARG A 67 15.10 -1.34 6.06
CA ARG A 67 14.76 -2.12 4.86
C ARG A 67 13.33 -1.87 4.40
N LEU A 68 12.38 -1.80 5.33
CA LEU A 68 10.98 -1.54 5.02
C LEU A 68 10.76 -0.12 4.46
N ALA A 69 11.45 0.89 5.02
CA ALA A 69 11.40 2.27 4.54
C ALA A 69 12.01 2.47 3.14
N ASP A 70 12.94 1.60 2.74
CA ASP A 70 13.65 1.71 1.47
C ASP A 70 13.10 0.78 0.38
N GLY A 71 12.68 -0.44 0.75
CA GLY A 71 12.28 -1.50 -0.18
C GLY A 71 10.87 -2.06 0.00
N GLY A 72 10.08 -1.57 0.96
CA GLY A 72 8.67 -1.93 1.10
C GLY A 72 7.80 -1.37 -0.02
N THR A 73 6.51 -1.73 -0.04
CA THR A 73 5.50 -1.04 -0.85
C THR A 73 5.48 0.47 -0.54
N PRO A 74 4.99 1.33 -1.46
CA PRO A 74 4.89 2.77 -1.20
C PRO A 74 4.20 3.08 0.14
N LEU A 75 3.12 2.38 0.48
CA LEU A 75 2.42 2.52 1.76
C LEU A 75 3.30 2.17 2.95
N MET A 76 3.94 1.01 2.92
CA MET A 76 4.77 0.55 4.02
C MET A 76 6.06 1.38 4.18
N ARG A 77 6.56 1.98 3.09
CA ARG A 77 7.68 2.93 3.15
C ARG A 77 7.30 4.19 3.92
N GLY A 78 6.08 4.71 3.70
CA GLY A 78 5.53 5.83 4.46
C GLY A 78 5.38 5.52 5.95
N ALA A 79 4.74 4.39 6.25
CA ALA A 79 4.52 3.94 7.62
C ALA A 79 5.85 3.65 8.36
N ALA A 80 6.82 3.01 7.71
CA ALA A 80 8.12 2.73 8.28
C ALA A 80 8.93 4.01 8.53
N ALA A 81 8.85 5.00 7.64
CA ALA A 81 9.50 6.29 7.85
C ALA A 81 8.96 6.99 9.11
N ALA A 82 7.65 6.97 9.30
CA ALA A 82 6.97 7.50 10.50
C ALA A 82 7.38 6.76 11.78
N VAL A 83 7.35 5.42 11.77
CA VAL A 83 7.71 4.59 12.92
C VAL A 83 9.17 4.79 13.35
N ARG A 84 10.08 4.97 12.40
CA ARG A 84 11.49 5.27 12.71
C ARG A 84 11.65 6.59 13.48
N VAL A 85 10.79 7.57 13.22
CA VAL A 85 10.79 8.84 13.98
C VAL A 85 10.16 8.66 15.35
N LEU A 86 9.03 7.94 15.43
CA LEU A 86 8.36 7.63 16.70
C LEU A 86 9.28 6.91 17.70
N LEU A 87 10.16 6.04 17.22
CA LEU A 87 11.12 5.30 18.04
C LEU A 87 12.47 6.02 18.19
N GLY A 88 12.61 7.25 17.69
CA GLY A 88 13.81 8.06 17.83
C GLY A 88 15.02 7.60 16.99
N TYR A 89 14.83 6.69 16.03
CA TYR A 89 15.90 6.26 15.10
C TYR A 89 16.24 7.32 14.05
N THR A 90 15.32 8.24 13.77
CA THR A 90 15.48 9.31 12.78
C THR A 90 14.90 10.62 13.35
N PRO A 91 15.53 11.79 13.12
CA PRO A 91 14.95 13.07 13.53
C PRO A 91 13.65 13.37 12.77
N ALA A 92 12.73 14.08 13.43
CA ALA A 92 11.41 14.42 12.88
C ALA A 92 11.49 15.27 11.60
N THR A 93 12.44 16.21 11.52
CA THR A 93 12.65 17.07 10.34
C THR A 93 13.00 16.28 9.07
N ALA A 94 13.69 15.16 9.21
CA ALA A 94 14.03 14.29 8.08
C ALA A 94 12.77 13.59 7.49
N LEU A 95 11.72 13.39 8.30
CA LEU A 95 10.44 12.86 7.80
C LEU A 95 9.73 13.87 6.90
N GLY A 96 9.61 15.12 7.37
CA GLY A 96 9.04 16.20 6.58
C GLY A 96 9.79 16.42 5.26
N ALA A 97 11.12 16.44 5.28
CA ALA A 97 11.94 16.57 4.07
C ALA A 97 11.73 15.39 3.09
N ARG A 98 11.60 14.17 3.63
CA ARG A 98 11.32 12.98 2.80
C ARG A 98 9.91 13.05 2.19
N ALA A 99 8.91 13.48 2.97
CA ALA A 99 7.55 13.67 2.47
C ALA A 99 7.47 14.76 1.39
N ALA A 100 8.14 15.89 1.59
CA ALA A 100 8.26 16.95 0.58
C ALA A 100 8.87 16.42 -0.73
N SER A 101 9.92 15.58 -0.64
CA SER A 101 10.52 14.97 -1.83
C SER A 101 9.55 14.06 -2.60
N TRP A 102 8.63 13.39 -1.92
CA TRP A 102 7.61 12.57 -2.58
C TRP A 102 6.66 13.45 -3.40
N VAL A 103 6.24 14.60 -2.85
CA VAL A 103 5.39 15.58 -3.55
C VAL A 103 6.10 16.09 -4.80
N ASP A 104 7.39 16.41 -4.72
CA ASP A 104 8.16 16.88 -5.88
C ASP A 104 8.22 15.83 -6.99
N THR A 105 8.45 14.56 -6.63
CA THR A 105 8.56 13.46 -7.59
C THR A 105 7.23 12.99 -8.20
N ALA A 106 6.08 13.46 -7.70
CA ALA A 106 4.75 13.06 -8.14
C ALA A 106 4.32 13.76 -9.44
N THR A 107 5.09 13.57 -10.51
CA THR A 107 4.92 14.25 -11.81
C THR A 107 4.05 13.49 -12.81
N ASP A 108 3.84 12.20 -12.61
CA ASP A 108 3.09 11.32 -13.51
C ASP A 108 2.06 10.50 -12.73
N PRO A 109 1.08 9.86 -13.41
CA PRO A 109 0.03 9.09 -12.75
C PRO A 109 0.55 8.00 -11.80
N GLY A 110 1.66 7.35 -12.15
CA GLY A 110 2.28 6.31 -11.34
C GLY A 110 2.89 6.87 -10.07
N THR A 111 3.68 7.93 -10.18
CA THR A 111 4.31 8.59 -9.02
C THR A 111 3.30 9.32 -8.12
N ARG A 112 2.18 9.82 -8.66
CA ARG A 112 1.05 10.33 -7.85
C ARG A 112 0.37 9.23 -7.05
N ALA A 113 0.12 8.06 -7.63
CA ALA A 113 -0.41 6.93 -6.87
C ALA A 113 0.55 6.45 -5.77
N GLU A 114 1.87 6.47 -6.04
CA GLU A 114 2.88 6.18 -5.02
C GLU A 114 2.93 7.24 -3.91
N LEU A 115 2.75 8.52 -4.24
CA LEU A 115 2.60 9.61 -3.28
C LEU A 115 1.42 9.32 -2.35
N THR A 116 0.26 8.98 -2.91
CA THR A 116 -0.95 8.63 -2.15
C THR A 116 -0.74 7.49 -1.19
N ALA A 117 -0.14 6.41 -1.66
CA ALA A 117 0.17 5.28 -0.79
C ALA A 117 1.16 5.68 0.32
N ARG A 118 2.27 6.38 0.00
CA ARG A 118 3.27 6.81 0.99
C ARG A 118 2.70 7.74 2.05
N LEU A 119 1.93 8.75 1.66
CA LEU A 119 1.33 9.69 2.59
C LEU A 119 0.21 9.04 3.41
N THR A 120 -0.58 8.13 2.82
CA THR A 120 -1.53 7.30 3.58
C THR A 120 -0.82 6.48 4.66
N GLY A 121 0.26 5.78 4.33
CA GLY A 121 1.03 4.99 5.29
C GLY A 121 1.67 5.86 6.37
N LEU A 122 2.21 7.02 5.99
CA LEU A 122 2.75 8.01 6.93
C LEU A 122 1.67 8.48 7.91
N LEU A 123 0.57 9.04 7.41
CA LEU A 123 -0.52 9.61 8.23
C LEU A 123 -1.15 8.56 9.15
N THR A 124 -1.33 7.35 8.63
CA THR A 124 -1.85 6.21 9.39
C THR A 124 -0.94 5.84 10.56
N ALA A 125 0.38 5.91 10.36
CA ALA A 125 1.36 5.63 11.40
C ALA A 125 1.62 6.83 12.34
N THR A 126 1.47 8.07 11.86
CA THR A 126 1.72 9.31 12.60
C THR A 126 0.48 9.89 13.29
N GLY A 127 -0.64 9.18 13.39
CA GLY A 127 -1.89 9.75 13.95
C GLY A 127 -1.72 10.48 15.30
N SER A 128 -0.80 10.01 16.16
CA SER A 128 -0.43 10.67 17.43
C SER A 128 0.68 11.72 17.32
N LEU A 129 1.48 11.66 16.25
CA LEU A 129 2.59 12.59 15.95
C LEU A 129 2.08 13.92 15.41
N LEU A 130 1.05 13.91 14.55
CA LEU A 130 0.42 15.16 14.07
C LEU A 130 -0.22 15.96 15.21
N GLU A 131 -0.70 15.28 16.25
CA GLU A 131 -1.31 15.93 17.42
C GLU A 131 -0.27 16.52 18.38
N THR A 132 0.98 16.02 18.37
CA THR A 132 2.00 16.36 19.38
C THR A 132 3.16 17.18 18.83
N ALA A 133 3.47 17.09 17.53
CA ALA A 133 4.61 17.78 16.92
C ALA A 133 4.35 18.12 15.43
N PRO A 134 3.45 19.07 15.13
CA PRO A 134 3.16 19.49 13.75
C PRO A 134 4.41 20.02 13.00
N GLU A 135 5.41 20.54 13.72
CA GLU A 135 6.70 20.94 13.15
C GLU A 135 7.47 19.80 12.46
N ALA A 136 7.21 18.54 12.81
CA ALA A 136 7.80 17.38 12.15
C ALA A 136 7.51 17.34 10.64
N LEU A 137 6.37 17.91 10.23
CA LEU A 137 5.94 18.00 8.84
C LEU A 137 6.18 19.38 8.24
N ALA A 138 6.82 20.32 8.94
CA ALA A 138 7.03 21.68 8.43
C ALA A 138 7.60 21.74 7.00
N PRO A 139 8.62 20.94 6.62
CA PRO A 139 9.11 20.93 5.24
C PRO A 139 8.07 20.48 4.20
N LEU A 140 7.17 19.55 4.56
CA LEU A 140 6.06 19.16 3.70
C LEU A 140 5.04 20.30 3.59
N LEU A 141 4.72 20.91 4.73
CA LEU A 141 3.75 21.98 4.81
C LEU A 141 4.17 23.20 3.97
N ASP A 142 5.43 23.60 4.07
CA ASP A 142 6.05 24.68 3.29
C ASP A 142 6.08 24.32 1.82
N ARG A 143 6.47 23.08 1.49
CA ARG A 143 6.58 22.67 0.09
C ARG A 143 5.26 22.76 -0.66
N VAL A 144 4.16 22.29 -0.07
CA VAL A 144 2.82 22.41 -0.68
C VAL A 144 2.39 23.87 -0.79
N GLY A 145 2.73 24.69 0.21
CA GLY A 145 2.47 26.14 0.20
C GLY A 145 3.22 26.89 -0.89
N GLU A 146 4.38 26.39 -1.34
CA GLU A 146 5.24 27.03 -2.36
C GLU A 146 5.08 26.46 -3.77
N LEU A 147 4.30 25.39 -3.97
CA LEU A 147 4.11 24.79 -5.29
C LEU A 147 3.49 25.78 -6.28
N PRO A 148 3.99 25.84 -7.54
CA PRO A 148 3.29 26.58 -8.59
C PRO A 148 1.90 25.96 -8.86
N ASP A 149 0.95 26.76 -9.33
CA ASP A 149 -0.47 26.35 -9.38
C ASP A 149 -0.74 25.14 -10.26
N SER A 150 -0.17 25.08 -11.47
CA SER A 150 -0.39 23.93 -12.36
C SER A 150 0.15 22.61 -11.74
N PRO A 151 1.41 22.53 -11.28
CA PRO A 151 1.92 21.38 -10.53
C PRO A 151 1.11 21.05 -9.26
N PHE A 152 0.58 22.06 -8.57
CA PHE A 152 -0.28 21.87 -7.40
C PHE A 152 -1.61 21.22 -7.79
N LEU A 153 -2.32 21.75 -8.80
CA LEU A 153 -3.58 21.20 -9.27
C LEU A 153 -3.41 19.76 -9.79
N GLU A 154 -2.27 19.45 -10.40
CA GLU A 154 -1.94 18.09 -10.84
C GLU A 154 -1.83 17.09 -9.69
N ARG A 155 -1.37 17.55 -8.52
CA ARG A 155 -1.16 16.73 -7.32
C ARG A 155 -2.33 16.81 -6.35
N LEU A 156 -3.22 17.79 -6.49
CA LEU A 156 -4.29 18.07 -5.55
C LEU A 156 -5.20 16.86 -5.27
N PRO A 157 -5.67 16.08 -6.27
CA PRO A 157 -6.52 14.93 -5.99
C PRO A 157 -5.81 13.85 -5.18
N ALA A 158 -4.52 13.60 -5.45
CA ALA A 158 -3.69 12.69 -4.66
C ALA A 158 -3.56 13.23 -3.23
N LEU A 159 -3.05 14.46 -3.09
CA LEU A 159 -2.86 15.16 -1.81
C LEU A 159 -4.13 15.12 -0.95
N ARG A 160 -5.27 15.45 -1.54
CA ARG A 160 -6.55 15.47 -0.83
C ARG A 160 -7.01 14.09 -0.37
N GLY A 161 -6.83 13.07 -1.20
CA GLY A 161 -7.24 11.71 -0.86
C GLY A 161 -6.49 11.11 0.32
N GLU A 162 -5.28 11.57 0.58
CA GLU A 162 -4.45 11.09 1.69
C GLU A 162 -4.94 11.66 3.03
N PHE A 163 -5.23 12.97 3.06
CA PHE A 163 -5.74 13.63 4.27
C PHE A 163 -7.20 13.25 4.58
N ASP A 164 -7.96 12.73 3.62
CA ASP A 164 -9.30 12.14 3.86
C ASP A 164 -9.28 10.95 4.85
N THR A 165 -8.11 10.35 5.08
CA THR A 165 -7.94 9.33 6.13
C THR A 165 -8.02 9.89 7.55
N LEU A 166 -7.81 11.20 7.73
CA LEU A 166 -7.94 11.89 9.00
C LEU A 166 -9.41 12.25 9.29
N SER A 167 -9.78 12.24 10.58
CA SER A 167 -11.10 12.72 10.99
C SER A 167 -11.30 14.20 10.61
N PRO A 168 -12.55 14.65 10.36
CA PRO A 168 -12.81 16.06 10.10
C PRO A 168 -12.21 17.00 11.15
N ALA A 169 -12.33 16.65 12.43
CA ALA A 169 -11.75 17.41 13.54
C ALA A 169 -10.20 17.46 13.48
N ALA A 170 -9.55 16.37 13.09
CA ALA A 170 -8.08 16.36 12.93
C ALA A 170 -7.63 17.23 11.74
N ARG A 171 -8.41 17.22 10.64
CA ARG A 171 -8.16 18.12 9.50
C ARG A 171 -8.36 19.58 9.86
N ASP A 172 -9.40 19.92 10.64
CA ASP A 172 -9.64 21.29 11.10
C ASP A 172 -8.52 21.79 12.02
N ARG A 173 -8.07 20.96 12.98
CA ARG A 173 -6.93 21.30 13.85
C ARG A 173 -5.66 21.54 13.04
N LEU A 174 -5.37 20.66 12.08
CA LEU A 174 -4.22 20.81 11.21
C LEU A 174 -4.30 22.09 10.38
N LEU A 175 -5.49 22.41 9.84
CA LEU A 175 -5.70 23.65 9.08
C LEU A 175 -5.43 24.88 9.96
N THR A 176 -5.93 24.91 11.20
CA THR A 176 -5.68 26.01 12.14
C THR A 176 -4.19 26.20 12.38
N VAL A 177 -3.44 25.13 12.67
CA VAL A 177 -1.98 25.20 12.88
C VAL A 177 -1.25 25.73 11.64
N ILE A 178 -1.72 25.35 10.44
CA ILE A 178 -1.14 25.81 9.18
C ILE A 178 -1.42 27.30 8.96
N GLU A 179 -2.65 27.75 9.21
CA GLU A 179 -3.05 29.16 9.07
C GLU A 179 -2.30 30.05 10.07
N GLU A 180 -2.20 29.66 11.35
CA GLU A 180 -1.39 30.35 12.36
C GLU A 180 0.07 30.52 11.91
N ARG A 181 0.63 29.47 11.31
CA ARG A 181 2.00 29.47 10.80
C ARG A 181 2.19 30.33 9.55
N ILE A 182 1.19 30.40 8.67
CA ILE A 182 1.21 31.21 7.45
C ILE A 182 1.01 32.70 7.77
N ASP A 183 0.07 33.01 8.67
CA ASP A 183 -0.29 34.39 9.02
C ASP A 183 0.69 35.02 10.03
N GLY A 184 1.54 34.21 10.68
CA GLY A 184 2.55 34.68 11.63
C GLY A 184 1.96 35.22 12.94
N THR A 185 0.65 35.06 13.13
CA THR A 185 -0.09 35.40 14.34
C THR A 185 -0.39 34.11 15.10
N LEU A 186 0.28 33.94 16.25
CA LEU A 186 -0.25 33.09 17.30
C LEU A 186 -1.59 33.71 17.71
N ASP A 187 -2.70 33.08 17.31
CA ASP A 187 -4.00 33.47 17.81
C ASP A 187 -4.00 33.09 19.29
N ALA A 188 -3.78 34.09 20.15
CA ALA A 188 -3.69 33.92 21.60
C ALA A 188 -5.07 33.74 22.25
N ASP A 189 -6.06 33.30 21.47
CA ASP A 189 -7.40 33.03 21.94
C ASP A 189 -7.44 31.61 22.53
N LEU A 190 -7.36 31.57 23.86
CA LEU A 190 -7.66 30.38 24.64
C LEU A 190 -9.02 29.80 24.21
N PRO A 191 -9.15 28.46 24.13
CA PRO A 191 -10.45 27.83 23.88
C PRO A 191 -11.50 28.43 24.83
N PRO A 192 -12.67 28.85 24.32
CA PRO A 192 -13.65 29.62 25.11
C PRO A 192 -14.18 28.88 26.35
N ASP A 193 -13.99 27.56 26.41
CA ASP A 193 -14.42 26.68 27.52
C ASP A 193 -13.28 26.27 28.48
N THR A 194 -12.13 26.94 28.44
CA THR A 194 -11.01 26.62 29.34
C THR A 194 -11.38 26.98 30.78
N ASP A 195 -11.46 25.98 31.65
CA ASP A 195 -11.79 26.22 33.07
C ASP A 195 -10.67 27.00 33.78
N ALA A 196 -11.06 27.81 34.77
CA ALA A 196 -10.14 28.71 35.47
C ALA A 196 -9.00 28.00 36.22
N ARG A 197 -9.18 26.72 36.59
CA ARG A 197 -8.17 25.94 37.31
C ARG A 197 -7.10 25.42 36.35
N THR A 198 -7.51 24.98 35.16
CA THR A 198 -6.64 24.58 34.07
C THR A 198 -5.81 25.77 33.59
N LEU A 199 -6.44 26.95 33.44
CA LEU A 199 -5.75 28.18 33.09
C LEU A 199 -4.67 28.58 34.12
N ALA A 200 -5.00 28.49 35.42
CA ALA A 200 -4.05 28.77 36.50
C ALA A 200 -2.87 27.79 36.52
N ALA A 201 -3.11 26.50 36.24
CA ALA A 201 -2.06 25.49 36.15
C ALA A 201 -1.10 25.78 34.98
N TRP A 202 -1.63 26.10 33.80
CA TRP A 202 -0.82 26.46 32.62
C TRP A 202 -0.02 27.73 32.85
N THR A 203 -0.64 28.77 33.44
CA THR A 203 0.07 30.02 33.75
C THR A 203 1.22 29.78 34.73
N THR A 204 1.01 28.91 35.73
CA THR A 204 2.07 28.56 36.69
C THR A 204 3.22 27.82 36.00
N ALA A 205 2.90 26.89 35.09
CA ALA A 205 3.90 26.17 34.31
C ALA A 205 4.68 27.09 33.36
N ASP A 206 4.01 28.02 32.69
CA ASP A 206 4.64 29.00 31.80
C ASP A 206 5.56 29.96 32.53
N LEU A 207 5.15 30.44 33.71
CA LEU A 207 6.01 31.28 34.55
C LEU A 207 7.26 30.53 35.03
N ALA A 208 7.10 29.27 35.45
CA ALA A 208 8.22 28.43 35.85
C ALA A 208 9.18 28.15 34.67
N ALA A 209 8.63 27.89 33.48
CA ALA A 209 9.43 27.73 32.25
C ALA A 209 10.17 29.02 31.89
N ARG A 210 9.49 30.18 31.98
CA ARG A 210 10.10 31.49 31.73
C ARG A 210 11.24 31.78 32.72
N GLU A 211 11.06 31.49 34.00
CA GLU A 211 12.11 31.64 35.02
C GLU A 211 13.31 30.73 34.74
N ALA A 212 13.06 29.48 34.34
CA ALA A 212 14.13 28.55 33.96
C ALA A 212 14.89 29.04 32.71
N LEU A 213 14.17 29.52 31.69
CA LEU A 213 14.78 30.11 30.49
C LEU A 213 15.55 31.40 30.81
N ALA A 214 15.06 32.21 31.75
CA ALA A 214 15.76 33.41 32.23
C ALA A 214 17.08 33.06 32.91
N ALA A 215 17.06 32.05 33.78
CA ALA A 215 18.26 31.56 34.48
C ALA A 215 19.31 31.00 33.52
N LEU A 216 18.87 30.46 32.38
CA LEU A 216 19.73 29.94 31.31
C LEU A 216 20.13 31.01 30.28
N GLY A 217 19.65 32.25 30.40
CA GLY A 217 19.92 33.32 29.43
C GLY A 217 19.31 33.08 28.04
N LEU A 218 18.27 32.24 27.95
CA LEU A 218 17.62 31.83 26.71
C LEU A 218 16.35 32.65 26.40
N LEU A 219 16.02 33.65 27.22
CA LEU A 219 14.90 34.54 26.92
C LEU A 219 15.28 35.51 25.77
N PRO A 220 14.39 35.73 24.80
CA PRO A 220 14.60 36.73 23.76
C PRO A 220 14.75 38.12 24.38
N THR A 221 15.71 38.90 23.87
CA THR A 221 15.83 40.33 24.21
C THR A 221 14.56 41.04 23.77
N ALA A 222 13.90 41.72 24.71
CA ALA A 222 12.68 42.47 24.42
C ALA A 222 12.90 43.42 23.22
N PRO A 223 11.94 43.55 22.29
CA PRO A 223 12.02 44.56 21.25
C PRO A 223 12.09 45.95 21.89
N ASP A 224 12.97 46.78 21.35
CA ASP A 224 13.25 48.13 21.82
C ASP A 224 11.98 48.99 21.71
N THR A 225 11.28 49.21 22.82
CA THR A 225 10.05 50.02 22.88
C THR A 225 10.33 51.48 23.19
N SER A 226 11.57 51.97 22.98
CA SER A 226 11.88 53.40 23.05
C SER A 226 11.44 54.14 21.77
N GLY A 227 10.19 53.98 21.36
CA GLY A 227 9.52 54.84 20.39
C GLY A 227 8.91 56.04 21.10
N ARG A 228 9.66 57.13 21.24
CA ARG A 228 9.06 58.44 21.57
C ARG A 228 8.00 58.77 20.50
N PRO A 229 6.79 59.23 20.88
CA PRO A 229 5.79 59.62 19.90
C PRO A 229 6.30 60.82 19.09
N HIS A 230 6.51 60.61 17.80
CA HIS A 230 6.81 61.69 16.86
C HIS A 230 5.49 62.40 16.51
N PRO A 231 5.39 63.73 16.64
CA PRO A 231 4.15 64.43 16.34
C PRO A 231 3.79 64.27 14.87
N ALA A 232 2.51 63.93 14.63
CA ALA A 232 1.93 63.69 13.33
C ALA A 232 2.19 64.86 12.36
N SER A 233 2.80 64.54 11.22
CA SER A 233 2.75 65.40 10.03
C SER A 233 1.54 65.00 9.18
N PRO A 234 0.84 65.96 8.56
CA PRO A 234 -0.45 65.73 7.92
C PRO A 234 -0.33 64.86 6.66
N SER A 235 -1.24 63.90 6.56
CA SER A 235 -1.40 62.96 5.45
C SER A 235 -1.55 63.68 4.10
N ALA A 236 -0.65 63.40 3.17
CA ALA A 236 -0.96 63.50 1.74
C ALA A 236 -1.89 62.33 1.34
N PRO A 237 -2.77 62.49 0.33
CA PRO A 237 -3.68 61.43 -0.07
C PRO A 237 -2.89 60.27 -0.69
N ALA A 238 -3.07 59.08 -0.13
CA ALA A 238 -2.51 57.85 -0.68
C ALA A 238 -3.03 57.63 -2.12
N PRO A 239 -2.17 57.25 -3.09
CA PRO A 239 -2.65 56.86 -4.40
C PRO A 239 -3.50 55.60 -4.25
N VAL A 240 -4.68 55.62 -4.88
CA VAL A 240 -5.56 54.45 -5.02
C VAL A 240 -4.73 53.30 -5.58
N PRO A 241 -4.66 52.13 -4.91
CA PRO A 241 -3.94 51.00 -5.47
C PRO A 241 -4.71 50.52 -6.69
N VAL A 242 -4.15 50.76 -7.88
CA VAL A 242 -4.52 50.03 -9.09
C VAL A 242 -4.15 48.57 -8.81
N PRO A 243 -5.10 47.61 -8.86
CA PRO A 243 -4.77 46.22 -8.62
C PRO A 243 -3.79 45.76 -9.70
N PRO A 244 -2.65 45.14 -9.36
CA PRO A 244 -1.83 44.49 -10.37
C PRO A 244 -2.68 43.41 -11.05
N ALA A 245 -2.52 43.28 -12.37
CA ALA A 245 -3.20 42.27 -13.17
C ALA A 245 -3.05 40.88 -12.50
N ARG A 246 -4.19 40.23 -12.25
CA ARG A 246 -4.28 38.90 -11.65
C ARG A 246 -3.74 37.86 -12.65
N ASP A 247 -2.46 37.52 -12.51
CA ASP A 247 -2.09 36.11 -12.65
C ASP A 247 -2.63 35.43 -11.39
N ALA A 248 -3.74 34.70 -11.52
CA ALA A 248 -4.40 34.04 -10.40
C ALA A 248 -3.42 33.08 -9.72
N ARG A 249 -2.82 33.52 -8.60
CA ARG A 249 -1.97 32.69 -7.75
C ARG A 249 -2.83 32.16 -6.62
N ILE A 250 -2.98 30.84 -6.52
CA ILE A 250 -3.63 30.22 -5.36
C ILE A 250 -2.77 30.52 -4.13
N ALA A 251 -3.32 31.15 -3.09
CA ALA A 251 -2.57 31.46 -1.87
C ALA A 251 -2.25 30.17 -1.08
N ALA A 252 -1.20 30.18 -0.26
CA ALA A 252 -0.79 29.01 0.52
C ALA A 252 -1.92 28.49 1.44
N ALA A 253 -2.67 29.39 2.09
CA ALA A 253 -3.82 29.02 2.91
C ALA A 253 -4.96 28.38 2.08
N GLU A 254 -5.21 28.89 0.87
CA GLU A 254 -6.21 28.34 -0.06
C GLU A 254 -5.82 26.94 -0.55
N ARG A 255 -4.53 26.71 -0.84
CA ARG A 255 -4.00 25.39 -1.18
C ARG A 255 -4.28 24.37 -0.07
N TRP A 256 -4.03 24.75 1.18
CA TRP A 256 -4.28 23.88 2.32
C TRP A 256 -5.76 23.65 2.61
N ARG A 257 -6.63 24.64 2.37
CA ARG A 257 -8.09 24.45 2.38
C ARG A 257 -8.54 23.43 1.34
N LEU A 258 -7.99 23.49 0.12
CA LEU A 258 -8.25 22.51 -0.94
C LEU A 258 -7.74 21.11 -0.60
N VAL A 259 -6.51 20.99 -0.10
CA VAL A 259 -5.89 19.70 0.28
C VAL A 259 -6.63 19.05 1.44
N LEU A 260 -7.00 19.80 2.46
CA LEU A 260 -7.73 19.25 3.61
C LEU A 260 -9.23 19.10 3.32
N GLY A 261 -9.75 19.76 2.30
CA GLY A 261 -11.18 19.79 2.00
C GLY A 261 -11.99 20.44 3.12
N ARG A 262 -11.46 21.50 3.74
CA ARG A 262 -12.06 22.20 4.89
C ARG A 262 -12.19 23.69 4.59
N ARG A 263 -13.20 24.32 5.20
CA ARG A 263 -13.53 25.76 5.06
C ARG A 263 -13.65 26.22 3.60
N GLY A 264 -14.32 25.41 2.78
CA GLY A 264 -14.54 25.70 1.36
C GLY A 264 -15.38 26.96 1.11
N ASP A 265 -16.17 27.39 2.10
CA ASP A 265 -16.92 28.65 2.13
C ASP A 265 -16.03 29.90 2.16
N GLN A 266 -14.77 29.74 2.60
CA GLN A 266 -13.76 30.80 2.63
C GLN A 266 -12.89 30.83 1.36
N LEU A 267 -13.16 29.96 0.38
CA LEU A 267 -12.46 29.97 -0.91
C LEU A 267 -13.00 31.07 -1.83
N PRO A 268 -12.14 31.73 -2.61
CA PRO A 268 -12.55 32.60 -3.71
C PRO A 268 -13.47 31.87 -4.70
N ARG A 269 -14.37 32.63 -5.36
CA ARG A 269 -15.38 32.06 -6.28
C ARG A 269 -14.79 31.32 -7.49
N ASP A 270 -13.61 31.71 -7.91
CA ASP A 270 -12.83 31.11 -8.99
C ASP A 270 -12.15 29.78 -8.59
N ILE A 271 -11.92 29.58 -7.29
CA ILE A 271 -11.26 28.39 -6.74
C ILE A 271 -12.26 27.39 -6.18
N ALA A 272 -13.42 27.86 -5.67
CA ALA A 272 -14.46 27.04 -5.09
C ALA A 272 -14.90 25.82 -5.94
N PRO A 273 -14.99 25.88 -7.29
CA PRO A 273 -15.32 24.71 -8.11
C PRO A 273 -14.33 23.53 -7.95
N LEU A 274 -13.04 23.80 -7.71
CA LEU A 274 -12.03 22.76 -7.47
C LEU A 274 -12.32 21.98 -6.17
N ALA A 275 -12.79 22.68 -5.15
CA ALA A 275 -13.19 22.05 -3.89
C ALA A 275 -14.42 21.16 -4.11
N THR A 276 -15.47 21.72 -4.72
CA THR A 276 -16.74 21.03 -4.99
C THR A 276 -16.54 19.78 -5.85
N ALA A 277 -15.77 19.88 -6.93
CA ALA A 277 -15.54 18.76 -7.84
C ALA A 277 -14.82 17.58 -7.15
N LEU A 278 -14.01 17.84 -6.13
CA LEU A 278 -13.33 16.81 -5.33
C LEU A 278 -14.12 16.40 -4.09
N ASP A 279 -15.03 17.25 -3.57
CA ASP A 279 -16.03 16.86 -2.57
C ASP A 279 -16.95 15.74 -3.09
N GLU A 280 -17.16 15.66 -4.41
CA GLU A 280 -17.87 14.53 -5.03
C GLU A 280 -17.17 13.17 -4.83
N LEU A 281 -15.84 13.17 -4.70
CA LEU A 281 -15.03 11.97 -4.52
C LEU A 281 -14.75 11.69 -3.03
N TYR A 282 -14.46 12.74 -2.26
CA TYR A 282 -13.98 12.64 -0.88
C TYR A 282 -15.03 13.04 0.18
N GLY A 283 -16.11 13.71 -0.23
CA GLY A 283 -17.21 14.05 0.66
C GLY A 283 -18.07 12.83 0.96
N LYS A 284 -18.02 12.34 2.21
CA LYS A 284 -18.92 11.29 2.68
C LYS A 284 -20.35 11.83 2.82
N GLY A 285 -21.11 11.85 1.71
CA GLY A 285 -22.57 11.96 1.69
C GLY A 285 -23.16 13.21 2.34
N ARG A 286 -23.74 14.10 1.50
CA ARG A 286 -24.21 15.45 1.86
C ARG A 286 -23.08 16.31 2.40
N GLY A 287 -22.64 17.26 1.57
CA GLY A 287 -21.49 18.10 1.82
C GLY A 287 -21.27 18.45 3.28
N GLU A 288 -20.09 18.09 3.79
CA GLU A 288 -19.52 18.73 4.97
C GLU A 288 -19.30 20.21 4.60
N GLY A 289 -20.36 21.01 4.73
CA GLY A 289 -20.47 22.37 4.19
C GLY A 289 -21.92 22.80 3.89
N ALA A 290 -22.88 21.86 3.82
CA ALA A 290 -24.30 22.19 3.85
C ALA A 290 -24.65 22.67 5.27
N ARG A 291 -24.66 23.99 5.46
CA ARG A 291 -25.17 24.75 6.62
C ARG A 291 -26.01 23.90 7.58
N GLY A 292 -25.41 23.46 8.68
CA GLY A 292 -26.16 22.72 9.67
C GLY A 292 -25.29 22.21 10.81
N ASP A 293 -24.69 23.10 11.59
CA ASP A 293 -24.53 22.81 13.02
C ASP A 293 -24.33 24.10 13.84
N LEU A 294 -25.46 24.71 14.16
CA LEU A 294 -25.64 25.53 15.37
C LEU A 294 -26.88 24.97 16.07
N PRO A 295 -26.77 24.50 17.33
CA PRO A 295 -27.91 23.96 18.05
C PRO A 295 -28.78 25.12 18.55
N GLY A 296 -29.77 25.51 17.75
CA GLY A 296 -30.81 26.43 18.18
C GLY A 296 -31.39 27.29 17.06
N GLY A 297 -32.42 26.80 16.38
CA GLY A 297 -33.29 27.68 15.58
C GLY A 297 -33.99 27.04 14.39
N ALA A 298 -35.30 26.84 14.57
CA ALA A 298 -36.35 26.83 13.55
C ALA A 298 -36.41 25.67 12.53
N VAL A 299 -37.44 24.86 12.76
CA VAL A 299 -38.14 23.96 11.84
C VAL A 299 -38.41 24.63 10.48
N GLY A 300 -38.02 23.92 9.39
CA GLY A 300 -38.68 23.99 8.09
C GLY A 300 -38.24 25.08 7.11
N ARG A 301 -37.23 24.80 6.28
CA ARG A 301 -37.11 25.38 4.93
C ARG A 301 -36.47 24.37 3.98
N GLY A 302 -37.22 23.97 2.94
CA GLY A 302 -36.74 23.08 1.89
C GLY A 302 -35.51 23.65 1.18
N GLY A 303 -34.47 22.82 1.04
CA GLY A 303 -33.21 23.17 0.40
C GLY A 303 -33.44 23.58 -1.05
N ARG A 304 -32.97 24.77 -1.40
CA ARG A 304 -32.83 25.27 -2.78
C ARG A 304 -31.42 25.00 -3.30
N GLU A 305 -30.86 23.83 -2.97
CA GLU A 305 -29.58 23.40 -3.53
C GLU A 305 -29.85 22.80 -4.91
N ALA A 306 -28.99 23.14 -5.88
CA ALA A 306 -29.09 22.56 -7.21
C ALA A 306 -28.97 21.02 -7.10
N PRO A 307 -29.73 20.25 -7.88
CA PRO A 307 -29.54 18.80 -7.95
C PRO A 307 -28.07 18.49 -8.21
N TYR A 308 -27.57 17.44 -7.56
CA TYR A 308 -26.22 16.93 -7.82
C TYR A 308 -26.04 16.67 -9.32
N PRO A 309 -24.92 17.12 -9.93
CA PRO A 309 -24.70 16.95 -11.36
C PRO A 309 -24.63 15.46 -11.73
N GLY A 310 -25.14 15.12 -12.91
CA GLY A 310 -25.02 13.76 -13.43
C GLY A 310 -23.56 13.37 -13.67
N VAL A 311 -23.24 12.07 -13.73
CA VAL A 311 -21.88 11.56 -14.01
C VAL A 311 -21.22 12.26 -15.21
N ARG A 312 -22.00 12.55 -16.25
CA ARG A 312 -21.53 13.22 -17.46
C ARG A 312 -21.09 14.66 -17.19
N GLU A 313 -21.92 15.41 -16.45
CA GLU A 313 -21.66 16.80 -16.10
C GLU A 313 -20.43 16.90 -15.18
N TRP A 314 -20.31 15.99 -14.21
CA TRP A 314 -19.13 15.93 -13.34
C TRP A 314 -17.85 15.55 -14.11
N ALA A 315 -17.93 14.61 -15.05
CA ALA A 315 -16.79 14.24 -15.89
C ALA A 315 -16.34 15.39 -16.82
N GLU A 316 -17.28 16.16 -17.36
CA GLU A 316 -17.01 17.38 -18.16
C GLU A 316 -16.35 18.46 -17.29
N GLU A 317 -16.85 18.67 -16.06
CA GLU A 317 -16.29 19.60 -15.09
C GLU A 317 -14.85 19.21 -14.68
N LEU A 318 -14.59 17.94 -14.36
CA LEU A 318 -13.25 17.45 -14.05
C LEU A 318 -12.28 17.65 -15.22
N THR A 319 -12.75 17.45 -16.45
CA THR A 319 -11.95 17.69 -17.66
C THR A 319 -11.59 19.16 -17.79
N ALA A 320 -12.53 20.07 -17.51
CA ALA A 320 -12.30 21.51 -17.57
C ALA A 320 -11.35 22.01 -16.47
N LEU A 321 -11.45 21.43 -15.26
CA LEU A 321 -10.69 21.86 -14.08
C LEU A 321 -9.28 21.25 -14.01
N PHE A 322 -9.12 19.97 -14.39
CA PHE A 322 -7.89 19.22 -14.19
C PHE A 322 -7.34 18.58 -15.48
N GLY A 323 -8.11 18.55 -16.56
CA GLY A 323 -7.72 17.88 -17.81
C GLY A 323 -7.98 16.36 -17.82
N PRO A 324 -7.78 15.71 -18.98
CA PRO A 324 -8.23 14.34 -19.21
C PRO A 324 -7.47 13.29 -18.39
N GLY A 325 -6.17 13.47 -18.12
CA GLY A 325 -5.40 12.49 -17.35
C GLY A 325 -5.87 12.37 -15.90
N ILE A 326 -6.06 13.51 -15.23
CA ILE A 326 -6.49 13.56 -13.82
C ILE A 326 -7.97 13.18 -13.69
N ARG A 327 -8.79 13.56 -14.67
CA ARG A 327 -10.19 13.12 -14.77
C ARG A 327 -10.28 11.59 -14.63
N GLU A 328 -9.49 10.81 -15.39
CA GLU A 328 -9.52 9.35 -15.27
C GLU A 328 -9.08 8.85 -13.90
N GLU A 329 -8.07 9.47 -13.28
CA GLU A 329 -7.60 9.12 -11.93
C GLU A 329 -8.72 9.33 -10.89
N VAL A 330 -9.41 10.46 -10.95
CA VAL A 330 -10.50 10.82 -10.03
C VAL A 330 -11.72 9.91 -10.25
N LEU A 331 -12.10 9.63 -11.50
CA LEU A 331 -13.21 8.73 -11.81
C LEU A 331 -12.91 7.28 -11.40
N ALA A 332 -11.68 6.80 -11.64
CA ALA A 332 -11.27 5.47 -11.19
C ALA A 332 -11.30 5.35 -9.66
N ALA A 333 -10.80 6.38 -8.95
CA ALA A 333 -10.88 6.44 -7.49
C ALA A 333 -12.34 6.45 -6.99
N ALA A 334 -13.24 7.18 -7.65
CA ALA A 334 -14.66 7.21 -7.30
C ALA A 334 -15.33 5.85 -7.50
N ALA A 335 -15.01 5.16 -8.60
CA ALA A 335 -15.49 3.80 -8.84
C ALA A 335 -15.07 2.87 -7.69
N THR A 336 -13.79 2.85 -7.34
CA THR A 336 -13.25 2.02 -6.26
C THR A 336 -13.85 2.36 -4.89
N ARG A 337 -14.28 3.61 -4.66
CA ARG A 337 -14.97 4.04 -3.44
C ARG A 337 -16.48 3.77 -3.43
N GLY A 338 -17.01 3.12 -4.47
CA GLY A 338 -18.40 2.63 -4.52
C GLY A 338 -19.33 3.39 -5.47
N ARG A 339 -18.86 4.46 -6.14
CA ARG A 339 -19.63 5.21 -7.14
C ARG A 339 -19.56 4.50 -8.50
N THR A 340 -20.16 3.31 -8.59
CA THR A 340 -20.00 2.41 -9.75
C THR A 340 -20.59 2.91 -11.07
N ASP A 341 -21.49 3.88 -11.04
CA ASP A 341 -22.08 4.55 -12.20
C ASP A 341 -21.04 5.29 -13.07
N VAL A 342 -19.90 5.69 -12.50
CA VAL A 342 -18.81 6.37 -13.23
C VAL A 342 -18.01 5.43 -14.11
N VAL A 343 -18.10 4.11 -13.89
CA VAL A 343 -17.36 3.10 -14.65
C VAL A 343 -17.68 3.19 -16.15
N SER A 344 -18.91 3.55 -16.50
CA SER A 344 -19.34 3.72 -17.90
C SER A 344 -18.77 4.98 -18.57
N ALA A 345 -18.24 5.92 -17.79
CA ALA A 345 -17.66 7.17 -18.28
C ALA A 345 -16.13 7.14 -18.38
N LEU A 346 -15.49 6.09 -17.85
CA LEU A 346 -14.04 5.91 -17.94
C LEU A 346 -13.60 5.74 -19.39
N ASP A 347 -12.51 6.41 -19.76
CA ASP A 347 -11.84 6.15 -21.03
C ASP A 347 -10.98 4.88 -20.90
N PRO A 348 -11.29 3.81 -21.66
CA PRO A 348 -10.52 2.59 -21.64
C PRO A 348 -9.06 2.76 -22.02
N GLU A 349 -8.63 3.82 -22.71
CA GLU A 349 -7.22 4.02 -23.13
C GLU A 349 -6.41 4.91 -22.17
N ALA A 350 -7.08 5.78 -21.41
CA ALA A 350 -6.41 6.72 -20.50
C ALA A 350 -6.41 6.25 -19.04
N VAL A 351 -7.36 5.40 -18.63
CA VAL A 351 -7.45 4.94 -17.24
C VAL A 351 -6.26 4.08 -16.82
N ARG A 352 -5.74 4.29 -15.61
CA ARG A 352 -4.67 3.48 -15.04
C ARG A 352 -5.23 2.15 -14.51
N PRO A 353 -4.67 1.00 -14.90
CA PRO A 353 -5.10 -0.29 -14.36
C PRO A 353 -4.71 -0.48 -12.90
N SER A 354 -5.68 -0.93 -12.11
CA SER A 354 -5.46 -1.46 -10.76
C SER A 354 -6.35 -2.68 -10.53
N VAL A 355 -5.97 -3.51 -9.56
CA VAL A 355 -6.76 -4.70 -9.20
C VAL A 355 -8.07 -4.28 -8.55
N GLU A 356 -8.07 -3.20 -7.79
CA GLU A 356 -9.25 -2.62 -7.15
C GLU A 356 -10.24 -2.13 -8.20
N LEU A 357 -9.77 -1.43 -9.23
CA LEU A 357 -10.61 -0.99 -10.34
C LEU A 357 -11.17 -2.20 -11.11
N LEU A 358 -10.32 -3.19 -11.43
CA LEU A 358 -10.76 -4.41 -12.10
C LEU A 358 -11.86 -5.12 -11.29
N ARG A 359 -11.67 -5.26 -9.98
CA ARG A 359 -12.69 -5.82 -9.06
C ARG A 359 -13.99 -5.04 -9.15
N THR A 360 -13.96 -3.73 -8.98
CA THR A 360 -15.15 -2.87 -9.06
C THR A 360 -15.87 -3.01 -10.40
N VAL A 361 -15.11 -3.05 -11.51
CA VAL A 361 -15.68 -3.20 -12.86
C VAL A 361 -16.34 -4.57 -13.02
N LEU A 362 -15.72 -5.65 -12.54
CA LEU A 362 -16.29 -7.01 -12.59
C LEU A 362 -17.55 -7.16 -11.73
N GLN A 363 -17.57 -6.60 -10.52
CA GLN A 363 -18.76 -6.55 -9.66
C GLN A 363 -19.91 -5.82 -10.35
N HIS A 364 -19.62 -4.65 -10.95
CA HIS A 364 -20.62 -3.85 -11.65
C HIS A 364 -21.13 -4.56 -12.92
N ALA A 365 -20.22 -5.22 -13.67
CA ALA A 365 -20.55 -5.95 -14.89
C ALA A 365 -21.59 -7.06 -14.65
N GLY A 366 -21.52 -7.78 -13.53
CA GLY A 366 -22.41 -8.91 -13.22
C GLY A 366 -23.91 -8.61 -13.16
N GLY A 367 -24.33 -7.34 -13.09
CA GLY A 367 -25.72 -6.91 -13.03
C GLY A 367 -26.21 -6.10 -14.24
N LEU A 368 -25.39 -5.93 -15.29
CA LEU A 368 -25.70 -5.05 -16.42
C LEU A 368 -26.34 -5.81 -17.61
N PRO A 369 -27.20 -5.15 -18.40
CA PRO A 369 -27.67 -5.68 -19.69
C PRO A 369 -26.51 -5.94 -20.67
N GLU A 370 -26.62 -6.95 -21.53
CA GLU A 370 -25.59 -7.38 -22.49
C GLU A 370 -25.02 -6.23 -23.35
N ALA A 371 -25.86 -5.27 -23.74
CA ALA A 371 -25.43 -4.08 -24.49
C ALA A 371 -24.47 -3.17 -23.70
N LYS A 372 -24.66 -3.04 -22.38
CA LYS A 372 -23.76 -2.27 -21.50
C LYS A 372 -22.51 -3.07 -21.14
N LEU A 373 -22.64 -4.38 -20.98
CA LEU A 373 -21.50 -5.29 -20.83
C LEU A 373 -20.54 -5.23 -22.02
N ALA A 374 -21.08 -5.19 -23.25
CA ALA A 374 -20.28 -5.06 -24.45
C ALA A 374 -19.41 -3.78 -24.48
N ALA A 375 -19.91 -2.69 -23.90
CA ALA A 375 -19.16 -1.43 -23.79
C ALA A 375 -18.01 -1.48 -22.76
N LEU A 376 -18.13 -2.32 -21.72
CA LEU A 376 -17.10 -2.48 -20.70
C LEU A 376 -16.03 -3.53 -21.04
N ARG A 377 -16.33 -4.49 -21.95
CA ARG A 377 -15.38 -5.53 -22.36
C ARG A 377 -13.99 -4.99 -22.79
N PRO A 378 -13.88 -3.92 -23.60
CA PRO A 378 -12.58 -3.36 -23.97
C PRO A 378 -11.78 -2.89 -22.74
N LEU A 379 -12.45 -2.21 -21.80
CA LEU A 379 -11.85 -1.75 -20.56
C LEU A 379 -11.35 -2.95 -19.73
N VAL A 380 -12.21 -3.94 -19.45
CA VAL A 380 -11.82 -5.12 -18.64
C VAL A 380 -10.64 -5.84 -19.26
N ARG A 381 -10.66 -6.05 -20.59
CA ARG A 381 -9.57 -6.72 -21.31
C ARG A 381 -8.25 -5.95 -21.16
N ARG A 382 -8.26 -4.64 -21.38
CA ARG A 382 -7.04 -3.82 -21.21
C ARG A 382 -6.52 -3.86 -19.77
N LEU A 383 -7.41 -3.73 -18.77
CA LEU A 383 -7.05 -3.81 -17.36
C LEU A 383 -6.34 -5.14 -17.06
N VAL A 384 -6.94 -6.25 -17.48
CA VAL A 384 -6.39 -7.59 -17.31
C VAL A 384 -5.04 -7.74 -18.03
N ASP A 385 -4.93 -7.28 -19.27
CA ASP A 385 -3.70 -7.39 -20.07
C ASP A 385 -2.53 -6.59 -19.46
N GLU A 386 -2.78 -5.37 -18.99
CA GLU A 386 -1.76 -4.52 -18.35
C GLU A 386 -1.34 -5.04 -16.97
N LEU A 387 -2.30 -5.50 -16.16
CA LEU A 387 -2.02 -6.12 -14.87
C LEU A 387 -1.22 -7.41 -15.04
N THR A 388 -1.60 -8.26 -16.00
CA THR A 388 -0.88 -9.50 -16.34
C THR A 388 0.54 -9.19 -16.81
N ARG A 389 0.74 -8.20 -17.69
CA ARG A 389 2.08 -7.78 -18.16
C ARG A 389 2.96 -7.26 -17.02
N THR A 390 2.39 -6.45 -16.14
CA THR A 390 3.08 -5.89 -14.98
C THR A 390 3.49 -7.01 -14.02
N LEU A 391 2.56 -7.92 -13.71
CA LEU A 391 2.81 -9.08 -12.88
C LEU A 391 3.89 -9.98 -13.51
N ALA A 392 3.79 -10.29 -14.81
CA ALA A 392 4.78 -11.09 -15.53
C ALA A 392 6.20 -10.50 -15.41
N THR A 393 6.33 -9.18 -15.49
CA THR A 393 7.61 -8.49 -15.32
C THR A 393 8.18 -8.68 -13.92
N ARG A 394 7.32 -8.60 -12.88
CA ARG A 394 7.71 -8.83 -11.48
C ARG A 394 8.06 -10.29 -11.19
N LEU A 395 7.32 -11.24 -11.77
CA LEU A 395 7.50 -12.69 -11.51
C LEU A 395 8.68 -13.29 -12.29
N ARG A 396 9.04 -12.74 -13.46
CA ARG A 396 10.08 -13.29 -14.34
C ARG A 396 11.41 -13.58 -13.62
N PRO A 397 11.99 -12.68 -12.80
CA PRO A 397 13.24 -12.95 -12.10
C PRO A 397 13.17 -14.18 -11.18
N ALA A 398 12.04 -14.40 -10.50
CA ALA A 398 11.84 -15.57 -9.63
C ALA A 398 11.83 -16.89 -10.42
N LEU A 399 11.47 -16.84 -11.71
CA LEU A 399 11.28 -17.99 -12.59
C LEU A 399 12.48 -18.24 -13.53
N THR A 400 13.46 -17.32 -13.61
CA THR A 400 14.60 -17.40 -14.54
C THR A 400 15.53 -18.61 -14.34
N GLY A 401 15.41 -19.34 -13.22
CA GLY A 401 16.15 -20.60 -12.98
C GLY A 401 15.44 -21.87 -13.44
N ALA A 402 14.16 -21.80 -13.81
CA ALA A 402 13.29 -22.95 -14.11
C ALA A 402 13.65 -23.72 -15.39
N ALA A 403 14.32 -23.03 -16.32
CA ALA A 403 14.54 -23.51 -17.68
C ALA A 403 16.02 -23.45 -18.11
N THR A 404 16.96 -23.30 -17.17
CA THR A 404 18.37 -23.28 -17.55
C THR A 404 18.88 -24.71 -17.75
N ALA A 405 19.23 -25.01 -19.00
CA ALA A 405 20.01 -26.18 -19.36
C ALA A 405 21.17 -26.41 -18.38
N ARG A 406 21.17 -27.56 -17.68
CA ARG A 406 22.27 -27.92 -16.76
C ARG A 406 23.60 -27.92 -17.53
N PRO A 407 24.67 -27.32 -16.97
CA PRO A 407 26.00 -27.42 -17.55
C PRO A 407 26.43 -28.88 -17.64
N THR A 408 26.97 -29.27 -18.78
CA THR A 408 27.46 -30.63 -19.04
C THR A 408 28.80 -30.58 -19.77
N ARG A 409 29.65 -31.57 -19.53
CA ARG A 409 30.88 -31.78 -20.33
C ARG A 409 30.63 -32.64 -21.56
N ARG A 410 29.42 -33.21 -21.69
CA ARG A 410 29.05 -34.01 -22.87
C ARG A 410 28.83 -33.08 -24.07
N PRO A 411 29.49 -33.33 -25.22
CA PRO A 411 29.21 -32.60 -26.44
C PRO A 411 27.75 -32.78 -26.85
N GLY A 412 27.03 -31.70 -27.19
CA GLY A 412 25.64 -31.83 -27.67
C GLY A 412 24.72 -30.61 -27.58
N GLY A 413 25.10 -29.57 -26.82
CA GLY A 413 24.41 -28.27 -26.79
C GLY A 413 25.36 -27.08 -27.00
N ARG A 414 24.88 -25.84 -26.88
CA ARG A 414 25.71 -24.63 -27.08
C ARG A 414 26.84 -24.59 -26.06
N LEU A 415 28.04 -24.17 -26.49
CA LEU A 415 29.18 -23.97 -25.59
C LEU A 415 28.89 -22.82 -24.60
N ASP A 416 29.00 -23.07 -23.30
CA ASP A 416 29.02 -22.04 -22.26
C ASP A 416 30.43 -21.44 -22.22
N LEU A 417 30.63 -20.37 -22.99
CA LEU A 417 31.92 -19.68 -23.11
C LEU A 417 32.44 -19.21 -21.75
N ALA A 418 31.58 -18.68 -20.89
CA ALA A 418 32.00 -18.13 -19.61
C ALA A 418 32.46 -19.21 -18.62
N ARG A 419 31.78 -20.36 -18.56
CA ARG A 419 32.27 -21.50 -17.75
C ARG A 419 33.44 -22.20 -18.38
N THR A 420 33.46 -22.34 -19.72
CA THR A 420 34.59 -22.93 -20.45
C THR A 420 35.85 -22.10 -20.21
N LEU A 421 35.79 -20.78 -20.36
CA LEU A 421 36.95 -19.92 -20.09
C LEU A 421 37.41 -20.05 -18.63
N ARG A 422 36.51 -19.95 -17.65
CA ARG A 422 36.84 -20.11 -16.22
C ARG A 422 37.49 -21.45 -15.90
N ALA A 423 36.96 -22.54 -16.45
CA ALA A 423 37.50 -23.89 -16.24
C ALA A 423 38.87 -24.09 -16.90
N ASN A 424 39.24 -23.24 -17.86
CA ASN A 424 40.48 -23.34 -18.62
C ASN A 424 41.42 -22.14 -18.39
N LEU A 425 41.19 -21.29 -17.38
CA LEU A 425 42.10 -20.16 -17.11
C LEU A 425 43.55 -20.62 -16.86
N ALA A 426 43.75 -21.84 -16.34
CA ALA A 426 45.07 -22.43 -16.15
C ALA A 426 45.84 -22.68 -17.48
N THR A 427 45.12 -22.80 -18.59
CA THR A 427 45.69 -22.99 -19.94
C THR A 427 45.92 -21.65 -20.65
N ALA A 428 45.64 -20.52 -19.99
CA ALA A 428 45.92 -19.20 -20.53
C ALA A 428 47.43 -19.02 -20.73
N ARG A 429 47.83 -18.66 -21.95
CA ARG A 429 49.21 -18.34 -22.34
C ARG A 429 49.21 -17.01 -23.09
N ARG A 430 50.24 -16.21 -22.84
CA ARG A 430 50.46 -14.96 -23.57
C ARG A 430 51.22 -15.29 -24.84
N THR A 431 50.71 -14.89 -25.99
CA THR A 431 51.41 -15.03 -27.27
C THR A 431 52.45 -13.91 -27.42
N ASP A 432 53.39 -14.10 -28.35
CA ASP A 432 54.47 -13.15 -28.61
C ASP A 432 53.95 -11.75 -29.02
N ASP A 433 52.74 -11.69 -29.60
CA ASP A 433 52.02 -10.45 -29.93
C ASP A 433 51.29 -9.81 -28.72
N GLY A 434 51.50 -10.33 -27.50
CA GLY A 434 50.93 -9.82 -26.26
C GLY A 434 49.48 -10.21 -25.99
N ARG A 435 48.81 -10.95 -26.89
CA ARG A 435 47.43 -11.44 -26.72
C ARG A 435 47.37 -12.65 -25.78
N ILE A 436 46.24 -12.86 -25.11
CA ILE A 436 46.03 -14.03 -24.25
C ILE A 436 45.25 -15.08 -25.04
N HIS A 437 45.86 -16.25 -25.25
CA HIS A 437 45.22 -17.44 -25.81
C HIS A 437 44.86 -18.41 -24.68
N VAL A 438 43.63 -18.91 -24.70
CA VAL A 438 43.12 -19.93 -23.76
C VAL A 438 42.79 -21.18 -24.55
N ILE A 439 43.38 -22.32 -24.19
CA ILE A 439 43.11 -23.61 -24.83
C ILE A 439 41.91 -24.27 -24.12
N PRO A 440 40.79 -24.53 -24.79
CA PRO A 440 39.59 -25.06 -24.15
C PRO A 440 39.68 -26.59 -23.96
N GLU A 441 40.55 -27.07 -23.06
CA GLU A 441 40.71 -28.51 -22.71
C GLU A 441 39.50 -29.09 -21.97
N HIS A 442 38.79 -28.25 -21.22
CA HIS A 442 37.59 -28.60 -20.47
C HIS A 442 36.38 -27.81 -20.98
N PRO A 443 35.89 -28.11 -22.20
CA PRO A 443 34.72 -27.42 -22.74
C PRO A 443 33.48 -27.76 -21.90
N VAL A 444 32.75 -26.72 -21.50
CA VAL A 444 31.48 -26.83 -20.78
C VAL A 444 30.38 -26.41 -21.75
N PHE A 445 29.44 -27.30 -21.99
CA PHE A 445 28.28 -27.07 -22.83
C PHE A 445 27.03 -26.87 -21.96
N HIS A 446 26.07 -26.11 -22.46
CA HIS A 446 24.70 -26.19 -21.97
C HIS A 446 24.12 -27.54 -22.38
N GLY A 447 23.53 -28.29 -21.45
CA GLY A 447 22.76 -29.48 -21.78
C GLY A 447 21.62 -29.13 -22.76
N ARG A 448 21.09 -30.11 -23.50
CA ARG A 448 19.82 -29.88 -24.19
C ARG A 448 18.75 -29.75 -23.12
N ALA A 449 18.15 -28.56 -22.98
CA ALA A 449 16.94 -28.42 -22.19
C ALA A 449 15.89 -29.37 -22.82
N GLN A 450 15.50 -30.42 -22.08
CA GLN A 450 14.33 -31.21 -22.45
C GLN A 450 13.15 -30.23 -22.50
N ARG A 451 12.43 -30.23 -23.62
CA ARG A 451 11.33 -29.29 -23.91
C ARG A 451 10.00 -29.77 -23.34
N SER A 452 9.97 -30.79 -22.49
CA SER A 452 8.76 -31.20 -21.78
C SER A 452 8.46 -30.20 -20.67
N ALA A 453 7.19 -29.82 -20.53
CA ALA A 453 6.67 -29.23 -19.30
C ALA A 453 6.91 -30.23 -18.18
N ASP A 454 8.04 -30.05 -17.53
CA ASP A 454 8.67 -31.02 -16.67
C ASP A 454 7.96 -31.07 -15.30
N TRP A 455 7.19 -30.03 -14.99
CA TRP A 455 6.42 -29.90 -13.76
C TRP A 455 4.97 -29.58 -14.08
N ARG A 456 4.06 -30.14 -13.28
CA ARG A 456 2.63 -29.83 -13.31
C ARG A 456 2.28 -28.96 -12.12
N LEU A 457 1.66 -27.81 -12.38
CA LEU A 457 1.14 -26.90 -11.37
C LEU A 457 -0.38 -26.94 -11.42
N ILE A 458 -1.02 -27.31 -10.33
CA ILE A 458 -2.48 -27.28 -10.19
C ILE A 458 -2.81 -26.21 -9.15
N ILE A 459 -3.46 -25.14 -9.58
CA ILE A 459 -3.93 -24.06 -8.71
C ILE A 459 -5.42 -24.29 -8.47
N LEU A 460 -5.78 -24.60 -7.23
CA LEU A 460 -7.15 -24.67 -6.76
C LEU A 460 -7.50 -23.35 -6.11
N THR A 461 -8.53 -22.67 -6.59
CA THR A 461 -8.95 -21.37 -6.07
C THR A 461 -10.39 -21.44 -5.58
N ASP A 462 -10.58 -21.06 -4.33
CA ASP A 462 -11.90 -20.84 -3.75
C ASP A 462 -12.50 -19.56 -4.33
N VAL A 463 -13.75 -19.65 -4.79
CA VAL A 463 -14.47 -18.53 -5.44
C VAL A 463 -15.67 -18.05 -4.61
N SER A 464 -15.63 -18.30 -3.30
CA SER A 464 -16.58 -17.72 -2.35
C SER A 464 -16.55 -16.17 -2.36
N GLY A 465 -17.60 -15.54 -1.83
CA GLY A 465 -17.73 -14.08 -1.87
C GLY A 465 -16.62 -13.32 -1.14
N SER A 466 -16.01 -13.92 -0.11
CA SER A 466 -14.84 -13.37 0.61
C SER A 466 -13.54 -13.49 -0.18
N MET A 467 -13.51 -14.33 -1.23
CA MET A 467 -12.30 -14.70 -1.97
C MET A 467 -12.11 -13.93 -3.27
N GLU A 468 -12.89 -12.88 -3.55
CA GLU A 468 -12.89 -12.22 -4.85
C GLU A 468 -11.52 -11.63 -5.24
N ALA A 469 -10.87 -10.89 -4.35
CA ALA A 469 -9.55 -10.31 -4.60
C ALA A 469 -8.48 -11.41 -4.81
N SER A 470 -8.52 -12.45 -3.98
CA SER A 470 -7.64 -13.62 -4.07
C SER A 470 -7.88 -14.42 -5.35
N THR A 471 -9.11 -14.47 -5.85
CA THR A 471 -9.47 -15.11 -7.12
C THR A 471 -8.84 -14.36 -8.29
N ILE A 472 -8.90 -13.03 -8.29
CA ILE A 472 -8.29 -12.21 -9.34
C ILE A 472 -6.78 -12.42 -9.38
N TRP A 473 -6.11 -12.36 -8.23
CA TRP A 473 -4.66 -12.61 -8.19
C TRP A 473 -4.29 -14.03 -8.62
N SER A 474 -5.08 -15.03 -8.24
CA SER A 474 -4.85 -16.42 -8.63
C SER A 474 -4.99 -16.62 -10.13
N ALA A 475 -6.02 -16.03 -10.74
CA ALA A 475 -6.24 -16.06 -12.19
C ALA A 475 -5.08 -15.41 -12.95
N LEU A 476 -4.72 -14.18 -12.60
CA LEU A 476 -3.61 -13.45 -13.24
C LEU A 476 -2.28 -14.20 -13.05
N THR A 477 -2.01 -14.72 -11.86
CA THR A 477 -0.79 -15.48 -11.56
C THR A 477 -0.76 -16.80 -12.35
N ALA A 478 -1.88 -17.52 -12.42
CA ALA A 478 -2.01 -18.73 -13.23
C ALA A 478 -1.71 -18.45 -14.70
N SER A 479 -2.24 -17.35 -15.25
CA SER A 479 -1.97 -16.97 -16.64
C SER A 479 -0.51 -16.60 -16.90
N VAL A 480 0.15 -15.94 -15.96
CA VAL A 480 1.60 -15.68 -16.07
C VAL A 480 2.39 -16.99 -15.99
N LEU A 481 2.06 -17.89 -15.07
CA LEU A 481 2.76 -19.17 -14.89
C LEU A 481 2.49 -20.16 -16.03
N ALA A 482 1.34 -20.08 -16.69
CA ALA A 482 1.04 -20.84 -17.90
C ALA A 482 1.97 -20.48 -19.07
N GLY A 483 2.55 -19.28 -19.07
CA GLY A 483 3.58 -18.87 -20.03
C GLY A 483 4.99 -19.45 -19.76
N VAL A 484 5.20 -20.15 -18.64
CA VAL A 484 6.51 -20.71 -18.28
C VAL A 484 6.71 -22.05 -18.98
N PRO A 485 7.71 -22.21 -19.86
CA PRO A 485 7.85 -23.43 -20.68
C PRO A 485 8.07 -24.73 -19.88
N ALA A 486 8.58 -24.63 -18.65
CA ALA A 486 8.84 -25.78 -17.78
C ALA A 486 7.60 -26.23 -16.97
N LEU A 487 6.47 -25.52 -17.07
CA LEU A 487 5.25 -25.76 -16.29
C LEU A 487 4.07 -26.08 -17.21
N SER A 488 3.29 -27.10 -16.83
CA SER A 488 1.90 -27.27 -17.27
C SER A 488 1.00 -26.73 -16.17
N THR A 489 0.29 -25.64 -16.44
CA THR A 489 -0.54 -24.96 -15.44
C THR A 489 -1.99 -25.36 -15.62
N HIS A 490 -2.60 -25.90 -14.56
CA HIS A 490 -4.01 -26.22 -14.45
C HIS A 490 -4.65 -25.28 -13.44
N PHE A 491 -5.85 -24.81 -13.72
CA PHE A 491 -6.60 -23.93 -12.84
C PHE A 491 -7.97 -24.53 -12.56
N LEU A 492 -8.25 -24.78 -11.28
CA LEU A 492 -9.51 -25.30 -10.80
C LEU A 492 -10.17 -24.25 -9.92
N ALA A 493 -11.36 -23.80 -10.29
CA ALA A 493 -12.20 -23.00 -9.41
C ALA A 493 -13.13 -23.92 -8.62
N PHE A 494 -13.29 -23.70 -7.33
CA PHE A 494 -14.21 -24.51 -6.52
C PHE A 494 -15.08 -23.66 -5.59
N SER A 495 -16.33 -24.08 -5.46
CA SER A 495 -17.22 -23.68 -4.36
C SER A 495 -17.95 -24.94 -3.86
N THR A 496 -19.24 -25.10 -4.11
CA THR A 496 -19.97 -26.38 -3.92
C THR A 496 -19.74 -27.36 -5.07
N THR A 497 -19.37 -26.85 -6.25
CA THR A 497 -18.95 -27.62 -7.42
C THR A 497 -17.50 -27.27 -7.76
N VAL A 498 -16.86 -28.13 -8.55
CA VAL A 498 -15.49 -27.91 -9.05
C VAL A 498 -15.57 -27.68 -10.55
N LEU A 499 -14.97 -26.58 -11.01
CA LEU A 499 -14.88 -26.21 -12.42
C LEU A 499 -13.41 -26.26 -12.86
N ASP A 500 -13.12 -27.06 -13.88
CA ASP A 500 -11.80 -27.10 -14.51
C ASP A 500 -11.72 -26.05 -15.61
N LEU A 501 -10.89 -25.02 -15.38
CA LEU A 501 -10.67 -23.90 -16.29
C LEU A 501 -9.26 -23.96 -16.91
N THR A 502 -8.65 -25.16 -16.96
CA THR A 502 -7.31 -25.37 -17.53
C THR A 502 -7.21 -24.82 -18.96
N GLU A 503 -8.26 -24.95 -19.79
CA GLU A 503 -8.25 -24.44 -21.17
C GLU A 503 -8.17 -22.90 -21.25
N HIS A 504 -8.61 -22.20 -20.20
CA HIS A 504 -8.66 -20.74 -20.12
C HIS A 504 -7.43 -20.12 -19.44
N VAL A 505 -6.43 -20.90 -19.02
CA VAL A 505 -5.25 -20.34 -18.33
C VAL A 505 -4.49 -19.32 -19.15
N HIS A 506 -4.53 -19.40 -20.48
CA HIS A 506 -3.89 -18.42 -21.36
C HIS A 506 -4.74 -17.16 -21.62
N ASP A 507 -6.01 -17.17 -21.20
CA ASP A 507 -6.94 -16.03 -21.27
C ASP A 507 -7.44 -15.68 -19.85
N PRO A 508 -6.71 -14.82 -19.11
CA PRO A 508 -7.09 -14.42 -17.76
C PRO A 508 -8.48 -13.77 -17.69
N LEU A 509 -8.96 -13.13 -18.76
CA LEU A 509 -10.30 -12.54 -18.78
C LEU A 509 -11.36 -13.65 -18.82
N ALA A 510 -11.22 -14.64 -19.70
CA ALA A 510 -12.14 -15.77 -19.75
C ALA A 510 -12.17 -16.52 -18.40
N LEU A 511 -11.00 -16.76 -17.80
CA LEU A 511 -10.87 -17.40 -16.50
C LEU A 511 -11.64 -16.62 -15.42
N LEU A 512 -11.49 -15.30 -15.34
CA LEU A 512 -12.18 -14.44 -14.37
C LEU A 512 -13.71 -14.41 -14.55
N LEU A 513 -14.19 -14.46 -15.80
CA LEU A 513 -15.61 -14.46 -16.10
C LEU A 513 -16.27 -15.80 -15.79
N GLU A 514 -15.56 -16.92 -16.02
CA GLU A 514 -16.07 -18.27 -15.77
C GLU A 514 -15.90 -18.75 -14.33
N ALA A 515 -14.90 -18.24 -13.60
CA ALA A 515 -14.64 -18.62 -12.21
C ALA A 515 -15.74 -18.20 -11.20
N ARG A 516 -16.87 -17.65 -11.65
CA ARG A 516 -17.98 -17.25 -10.77
C ARG A 516 -18.83 -18.47 -10.38
N VAL A 517 -18.54 -19.08 -9.23
CA VAL A 517 -19.35 -20.16 -8.67
C VAL A 517 -19.94 -19.73 -7.32
N GLY A 518 -21.23 -20.07 -7.10
CA GLY A 518 -22.07 -19.57 -6.00
C GLY A 518 -21.74 -20.10 -4.60
N GLY A 519 -22.66 -19.90 -3.65
CA GLY A 519 -22.41 -20.04 -2.21
C GLY A 519 -22.09 -21.46 -1.69
N GLY A 520 -21.16 -21.51 -0.74
CA GLY A 520 -20.65 -22.71 -0.05
C GLY A 520 -19.25 -23.11 -0.53
N THR A 521 -18.43 -23.69 0.35
CA THR A 521 -17.04 -24.06 0.06
C THR A 521 -16.82 -25.55 0.32
N HIS A 522 -16.42 -26.30 -0.71
CA HIS A 522 -16.10 -27.73 -0.65
C HIS A 522 -14.66 -28.01 -1.09
N ILE A 523 -13.70 -27.74 -0.21
CA ILE A 523 -12.25 -27.84 -0.50
C ILE A 523 -11.86 -29.28 -0.81
N ALA A 524 -12.41 -30.24 -0.06
CA ALA A 524 -12.16 -31.66 -0.28
C ALA A 524 -12.55 -32.15 -1.69
N ALA A 525 -13.63 -31.61 -2.29
CA ALA A 525 -14.00 -31.96 -3.67
C ALA A 525 -12.98 -31.43 -4.67
N GLY A 526 -12.50 -30.19 -4.49
CA GLY A 526 -11.44 -29.61 -5.29
C GLY A 526 -10.17 -30.45 -5.24
N LEU A 527 -9.70 -30.78 -4.04
CA LEU A 527 -8.50 -31.61 -3.84
C LEU A 527 -8.62 -32.99 -4.48
N ARG A 528 -9.79 -33.64 -4.34
CA ARG A 528 -10.07 -34.92 -4.98
C ARG A 528 -10.01 -34.82 -6.51
N HIS A 529 -10.54 -33.75 -7.10
CA HIS A 529 -10.43 -33.51 -8.54
C HIS A 529 -8.99 -33.25 -8.97
N ALA A 530 -8.23 -32.44 -8.23
CA ALA A 530 -6.81 -32.22 -8.48
C ALA A 530 -6.02 -33.53 -8.45
N ARG A 531 -6.33 -34.45 -7.53
CA ARG A 531 -5.73 -35.79 -7.48
C ARG A 531 -5.93 -36.56 -8.78
N THR A 532 -7.08 -36.43 -9.46
CA THR A 532 -7.31 -37.09 -10.76
C THR A 532 -6.44 -36.53 -11.89
N LEU A 533 -5.95 -35.30 -11.73
CA LEU A 533 -5.03 -34.66 -12.67
C LEU A 533 -3.55 -34.98 -12.36
N VAL A 534 -3.24 -35.66 -11.26
CA VAL A 534 -1.86 -36.02 -10.92
C VAL A 534 -1.40 -37.19 -11.80
N THR A 535 -0.37 -36.97 -12.62
CA THR A 535 0.26 -38.03 -13.44
C THR A 535 1.66 -38.41 -12.95
N ALA A 536 2.41 -37.45 -12.40
CA ALA A 536 3.75 -37.65 -11.86
C ALA A 536 3.87 -36.94 -10.51
N PRO A 537 3.50 -37.60 -9.39
CA PRO A 537 3.39 -36.96 -8.07
C PRO A 537 4.61 -36.16 -7.65
N SER A 538 5.81 -36.73 -7.79
CA SER A 538 7.08 -36.07 -7.44
C SER A 538 7.40 -34.83 -8.28
N ARG A 539 6.63 -34.58 -9.35
CA ARG A 539 6.75 -33.43 -10.24
C ARG A 539 5.43 -32.64 -10.32
N THR A 540 4.54 -32.82 -9.35
CA THR A 540 3.27 -32.09 -9.25
C THR A 540 3.28 -31.15 -8.05
N LEU A 541 3.02 -29.88 -8.32
CA LEU A 541 2.76 -28.82 -7.36
C LEU A 541 1.25 -28.62 -7.27
N VAL A 542 0.69 -28.71 -6.07
CA VAL A 542 -0.73 -28.47 -5.79
C VAL A 542 -0.82 -27.26 -4.86
N VAL A 543 -1.40 -26.17 -5.35
CA VAL A 543 -1.54 -24.91 -4.60
C VAL A 543 -3.01 -24.67 -4.34
N VAL A 544 -3.41 -24.57 -3.08
CA VAL A 544 -4.80 -24.31 -2.66
C VAL A 544 -4.90 -22.88 -2.15
N VAL A 545 -5.67 -22.04 -2.84
CA VAL A 545 -5.93 -20.65 -2.46
C VAL A 545 -7.34 -20.58 -1.85
N SER A 546 -7.43 -20.37 -0.54
CA SER A 546 -8.70 -20.32 0.22
C SER A 546 -8.48 -19.62 1.57
N ASP A 547 -9.57 -19.17 2.19
CA ASP A 547 -9.61 -18.82 3.62
C ASP A 547 -9.65 -20.07 4.53
N PHE A 548 -9.67 -21.27 3.94
CA PHE A 548 -9.72 -22.56 4.62
C PHE A 548 -10.96 -22.73 5.52
N GLU A 549 -12.05 -22.02 5.22
CA GLU A 549 -13.36 -22.28 5.81
C GLU A 549 -14.06 -23.40 5.03
N GLU A 550 -13.99 -24.63 5.56
CA GLU A 550 -14.64 -25.79 4.94
C GLU A 550 -16.11 -25.88 5.41
N GLY A 551 -17.05 -25.85 4.47
CA GLY A 551 -18.49 -26.01 4.74
C GLY A 551 -18.92 -27.45 4.97
N TYR A 552 -17.99 -28.40 4.79
CA TYR A 552 -18.17 -29.85 4.93
C TYR A 552 -17.29 -30.43 6.05
N PRO A 553 -17.40 -31.74 6.37
CA PRO A 553 -16.54 -32.34 7.39
C PRO A 553 -15.04 -32.23 7.05
N VAL A 554 -14.29 -31.53 7.90
CA VAL A 554 -12.83 -31.29 7.78
C VAL A 554 -12.03 -32.58 7.57
N GLY A 555 -12.50 -33.71 8.12
CA GLY A 555 -11.86 -35.01 7.96
C GLY A 555 -11.68 -35.44 6.49
N GLY A 556 -12.63 -35.10 5.60
CA GLY A 556 -12.52 -35.40 4.18
C GLY A 556 -11.39 -34.62 3.50
N MET A 557 -11.29 -33.32 3.80
CA MET A 557 -10.20 -32.47 3.30
C MET A 557 -8.84 -32.96 3.79
N LEU A 558 -8.71 -33.27 5.08
CA LEU A 558 -7.45 -33.76 5.65
C LEU A 558 -7.02 -35.11 5.06
N ALA A 559 -7.98 -35.99 4.75
CA ALA A 559 -7.68 -37.25 4.08
C ALA A 559 -7.12 -37.01 2.67
N GLU A 560 -7.75 -36.15 1.86
CA GLU A 560 -7.28 -35.82 0.52
C GLU A 560 -5.89 -35.17 0.53
N VAL A 561 -5.61 -34.29 1.48
CA VAL A 561 -4.26 -33.72 1.67
C VAL A 561 -3.23 -34.81 1.96
N ARG A 562 -3.50 -35.72 2.91
CA ARG A 562 -2.58 -36.80 3.25
C ARG A 562 -2.33 -37.74 2.07
N GLU A 563 -3.36 -38.03 1.27
CA GLU A 563 -3.23 -38.83 0.05
C GLU A 563 -2.30 -38.15 -0.97
N LEU A 564 -2.48 -36.86 -1.24
CA LEU A 564 -1.62 -36.11 -2.16
C LEU A 564 -0.17 -36.03 -1.67
N VAL A 565 0.03 -35.70 -0.39
CA VAL A 565 1.36 -35.64 0.23
C VAL A 565 2.01 -37.02 0.27
N GLY A 566 1.26 -38.06 0.64
CA GLY A 566 1.70 -39.45 0.69
C GLY A 566 2.07 -40.01 -0.69
N ALA A 567 1.39 -39.57 -1.75
CA ALA A 567 1.75 -39.88 -3.13
C ALA A 567 3.05 -39.20 -3.58
N GLY A 568 3.52 -38.17 -2.85
CA GLY A 568 4.75 -37.42 -3.15
C GLY A 568 4.54 -36.09 -3.86
N CYS A 569 3.30 -35.57 -3.89
CA CYS A 569 3.02 -34.23 -4.42
C CYS A 569 3.53 -33.14 -3.48
N HIS A 570 3.95 -32.00 -4.03
CA HIS A 570 4.23 -30.81 -3.24
C HIS A 570 2.94 -30.00 -3.07
N VAL A 571 2.32 -30.12 -1.90
CA VAL A 571 1.07 -29.42 -1.59
C VAL A 571 1.37 -28.16 -0.77
N LEU A 572 0.75 -27.05 -1.12
CA LEU A 572 0.87 -25.75 -0.45
C LEU A 572 -0.50 -25.11 -0.28
N GLY A 573 -0.80 -24.67 0.93
CA GLY A 573 -1.95 -23.81 1.22
C GLY A 573 -1.55 -22.34 1.18
N CYS A 574 -2.17 -21.57 0.29
CA CYS A 574 -2.09 -20.13 0.22
C CYS A 574 -3.31 -19.53 0.91
N ALA A 575 -3.11 -19.00 2.11
CA ALA A 575 -4.18 -18.35 2.84
C ALA A 575 -4.58 -17.04 2.16
N SER A 576 -5.90 -16.78 2.12
CA SER A 576 -6.43 -15.51 1.64
C SER A 576 -5.90 -14.35 2.47
N LEU A 577 -5.66 -13.23 1.78
CA LEU A 577 -5.43 -11.94 2.39
C LEU A 577 -6.75 -11.18 2.31
N ASP A 578 -7.19 -10.58 3.42
CA ASP A 578 -8.32 -9.66 3.37
C ASP A 578 -7.94 -8.35 2.62
N ASP A 579 -8.93 -7.47 2.42
CA ASP A 579 -8.71 -6.13 1.83
C ASP A 579 -7.67 -5.28 2.59
N ALA A 580 -7.32 -5.70 3.80
CA ALA A 580 -6.35 -5.05 4.66
C ALA A 580 -4.98 -5.72 4.66
N GLY A 581 -4.75 -6.74 3.82
CA GLY A 581 -3.49 -7.49 3.74
C GLY A 581 -3.27 -8.46 4.90
N ARG A 582 -4.26 -8.62 5.79
CA ARG A 582 -4.17 -9.54 6.92
C ARG A 582 -4.53 -10.95 6.47
N PRO A 583 -3.79 -11.96 6.92
CA PRO A 583 -4.19 -13.35 6.70
C PRO A 583 -5.57 -13.60 7.30
N CYS A 584 -6.56 -13.86 6.44
CA CYS A 584 -7.89 -14.27 6.84
C CYS A 584 -8.02 -15.75 6.58
N TYR A 585 -7.84 -16.56 7.63
CA TYR A 585 -8.06 -17.99 7.53
C TYR A 585 -8.38 -18.64 8.88
N SER A 586 -9.01 -19.81 8.83
CA SER A 586 -9.28 -20.63 10.01
C SER A 586 -7.97 -21.21 10.58
N THR A 587 -7.41 -20.57 11.61
CA THR A 587 -6.15 -20.98 12.25
C THR A 587 -6.18 -22.42 12.78
N GLY A 588 -7.33 -22.88 13.28
CA GLY A 588 -7.53 -24.25 13.75
C GLY A 588 -7.51 -25.29 12.63
N ILE A 589 -8.05 -24.96 11.46
CA ILE A 589 -8.01 -25.83 10.28
C ILE A 589 -6.61 -25.79 9.65
N ALA A 590 -6.01 -24.61 9.51
CA ALA A 590 -4.64 -24.46 8.99
C ALA A 590 -3.62 -25.26 9.80
N GLY A 591 -3.72 -25.27 11.14
CA GLY A 591 -2.87 -26.10 12.00
C GLY A 591 -3.00 -27.60 11.71
N GLN A 592 -4.22 -28.07 11.44
CA GLN A 592 -4.47 -29.47 11.07
C GLN A 592 -3.94 -29.81 9.67
N LEU A 593 -4.04 -28.86 8.72
CA LEU A 593 -3.50 -29.01 7.37
C LEU A 593 -1.97 -29.09 7.37
N VAL A 594 -1.31 -28.26 8.18
CA VAL A 594 0.15 -28.33 8.41
C VAL A 594 0.54 -29.67 9.03
N ALA A 595 -0.22 -30.14 10.02
CA ALA A 595 0.01 -31.47 10.61
C ALA A 595 -0.24 -32.62 9.61
N ALA A 596 -1.10 -32.42 8.61
CA ALA A 596 -1.35 -33.35 7.52
C ALA A 596 -0.28 -33.30 6.40
N GLY A 597 0.70 -32.39 6.50
CA GLY A 597 1.82 -32.27 5.57
C GLY A 597 1.67 -31.19 4.49
N MET A 598 0.63 -30.35 4.55
CA MET A 598 0.46 -29.17 3.69
C MET A 598 0.84 -27.90 4.45
N PRO A 599 2.02 -27.30 4.20
CA PRO A 599 2.36 -25.98 4.74
C PRO A 599 1.31 -24.96 4.34
N VAL A 600 0.89 -24.10 5.27
CA VAL A 600 -0.04 -23.00 5.01
C VAL A 600 0.71 -21.69 5.26
N ALA A 601 0.69 -20.81 4.26
CA ALA A 601 1.29 -19.48 4.34
C ALA A 601 0.43 -18.45 3.61
N ALA A 602 0.43 -17.23 4.10
CA ALA A 602 -0.10 -16.09 3.35
C ALA A 602 1.01 -15.62 2.41
N LEU A 603 0.84 -15.81 1.11
CA LEU A 603 1.86 -15.53 0.11
C LEU A 603 1.35 -14.51 -0.90
N SER A 604 2.16 -13.50 -1.17
CA SER A 604 1.99 -12.65 -2.34
C SER A 604 2.22 -13.46 -3.63
N PRO A 605 1.70 -12.99 -4.79
CA PRO A 605 1.99 -13.61 -6.10
C PRO A 605 3.49 -13.81 -6.38
N LEU A 606 4.34 -12.89 -5.91
CA LEU A 606 5.79 -12.98 -6.06
C LEU A 606 6.40 -14.08 -5.21
N GLU A 607 5.94 -14.25 -3.98
CA GLU A 607 6.41 -15.32 -3.10
C GLU A 607 5.95 -16.69 -3.58
N LEU A 608 4.71 -16.79 -4.09
CA LEU A 608 4.23 -17.99 -4.74
C LEU A 608 5.11 -18.35 -5.95
N ALA A 609 5.43 -17.38 -6.81
CA ALA A 609 6.31 -17.62 -7.95
C ALA A 609 7.73 -18.01 -7.53
N ARG A 610 8.25 -17.46 -6.43
CA ARG A 610 9.55 -17.88 -5.86
C ARG A 610 9.50 -19.30 -5.34
N TRP A 611 8.45 -19.69 -4.63
CA TRP A 611 8.25 -21.05 -4.16
C TRP A 611 8.17 -22.05 -5.33
N VAL A 612 7.38 -21.72 -6.35
CA VAL A 612 7.33 -22.51 -7.60
C VAL A 612 8.72 -22.60 -8.23
N GLY A 613 9.42 -21.47 -8.36
CA GLY A 613 10.78 -21.39 -8.88
C GLY A 613 11.84 -22.18 -8.10
N GLU A 614 11.66 -22.33 -6.79
CA GLU A 614 12.51 -23.15 -5.93
C GLU A 614 12.25 -24.64 -6.13
N LYS A 615 10.97 -25.07 -6.21
CA LYS A 615 10.63 -26.48 -6.38
C LYS A 615 11.03 -27.05 -7.74
N ILE A 616 10.99 -26.23 -8.78
CA ILE A 616 11.32 -26.68 -10.13
C ILE A 616 12.83 -26.73 -10.46
N ARG A 617 13.70 -26.30 -9.53
CA ARG A 617 15.18 -26.26 -9.69
C ARG A 617 15.85 -27.54 -9.21
#